data_AF-A0A1V4HYL8-F1
#
_entry.id   AF-A0A1V4HYL8-F1
#
_cell.length_a   1.000
_cell.length_b   1.000
_cell.length_c   1.000
_cell.angle_alpha   90.00
_cell.angle_beta   90.00
_cell.angle_gamma   90.00
#
_symmetry.space_group_name_H-M   'P 1'
#
loop_
_entity.id
_entity.type
_entity.pdbx_description
1 polymer ?
#
loop_
_entity_poly.entity_id
_entity_poly.type
_entity_poly.pdbx_seq_one_letter_code
_entity_poly.pdbx_strand_id
1 'polypeptide(L)'
;MSEQQEQASISADEATARLATLTSDDAWRDRFLESGAAEVKEFHELNQIIVKGDPVEAAMAGILDSPDVPSSQSKLLAGTVDMLRAAGIADPIVRDFIEGQGVTAAEMKLVEGWKQRQMADSSFVERYLSGDAEARRLMTIANSVIATGIKKEKQS
;
A
#
# COMPACT_ATOMS: atom_id res chain seq x y z
N MET A 1 -29.44 -6.14 34.73
CA MET A 1 -29.12 -7.44 34.13
C MET A 1 -28.91 -7.13 32.66
N SER A 2 -27.71 -6.69 32.25
CA SER A 2 -26.49 -7.52 32.12
C SER A 2 -26.80 -8.64 31.11
N GLU A 3 -26.23 -8.72 29.90
CA GLU A 3 -24.92 -8.31 29.42
C GLU A 3 -24.97 -7.84 27.96
N GLN A 4 -24.11 -6.86 27.65
CA GLN A 4 -23.66 -6.54 26.31
C GLN A 4 -23.07 -7.81 25.68
N GLN A 5 -23.71 -8.34 24.63
CA GLN A 5 -23.00 -9.16 23.64
C GLN A 5 -22.14 -8.22 22.81
N GLU A 6 -20.99 -7.86 23.37
CA GLU A 6 -19.86 -7.30 22.64
C GLU A 6 -19.29 -8.43 21.79
N GLN A 7 -19.90 -8.68 20.62
CA GLN A 7 -19.24 -9.42 19.56
C GLN A 7 -17.99 -8.62 19.21
N ALA A 8 -16.83 -9.09 19.65
CA ALA A 8 -15.53 -8.56 19.29
C ALA A 8 -15.33 -8.74 17.77
N SER A 9 -15.93 -7.84 16.99
CA SER A 9 -15.52 -7.58 15.63
C SER A 9 -14.12 -7.03 15.72
N ILE A 10 -13.12 -7.83 15.34
CA ILE A 10 -11.74 -7.36 15.29
C ILE A 10 -11.67 -6.11 14.40
N SER A 11 -10.96 -5.09 14.83
CA SER A 11 -10.78 -3.86 14.05
C SER A 11 -9.84 -4.09 12.85
N ALA A 12 -9.77 -3.15 11.90
CA ALA A 12 -8.84 -3.23 10.77
C ALA A 12 -7.38 -3.35 11.26
N ASP A 13 -7.00 -2.56 12.27
CA ASP A 13 -5.67 -2.60 12.88
C ASP A 13 -5.35 -3.97 13.51
N GLU A 14 -6.32 -4.54 14.23
CA GLU A 14 -6.20 -5.87 14.83
C GLU A 14 -6.12 -6.98 13.78
N ALA A 15 -6.87 -6.85 12.68
CA ALA A 15 -6.81 -7.76 11.55
C ALA A 15 -5.44 -7.68 10.83
N THR A 16 -4.88 -6.48 10.64
CA THR A 16 -3.53 -6.27 10.11
C THR A 16 -2.46 -6.88 11.01
N ALA A 17 -2.52 -6.65 12.31
CA ALA A 17 -1.57 -7.22 13.28
C ALA A 17 -1.63 -8.76 13.30
N ARG A 18 -2.84 -9.32 13.19
CA ARG A 18 -3.05 -10.78 13.10
C ARG A 18 -2.49 -11.33 11.80
N LEU A 19 -2.72 -10.67 10.67
CA LEU A 19 -2.16 -11.05 9.38
C LEU A 19 -0.62 -11.02 9.40
N ALA A 20 -0.01 -10.00 10.00
CA ALA A 20 1.44 -9.89 10.15
C ALA A 20 2.02 -11.03 11.01
N THR A 21 1.30 -11.43 12.06
CA THR A 21 1.68 -12.58 12.90
C THR A 21 1.62 -13.89 12.13
N LEU A 22 0.52 -14.15 11.41
CA LEU A 22 0.33 -15.37 10.61
C LEU A 22 1.35 -15.49 9.48
N THR A 23 1.62 -14.39 8.78
CA THR A 23 2.62 -14.36 7.71
C THR A 23 4.07 -14.46 8.21
N SER A 24 4.31 -14.28 9.51
CA SER A 24 5.62 -14.54 10.14
C SER A 24 5.77 -15.97 10.67
N ASP A 25 4.69 -16.78 10.67
CA ASP A 25 4.73 -18.19 11.07
C ASP A 25 5.04 -19.07 9.84
N ASP A 26 6.22 -19.69 9.84
CA ASP A 26 6.67 -20.57 8.77
C ASP A 26 5.73 -21.76 8.53
N ALA A 27 5.21 -22.37 9.59
CA ALA A 27 4.33 -23.52 9.47
C ALA A 27 2.96 -23.12 8.91
N TRP A 28 2.47 -21.92 9.25
CA TRP A 28 1.26 -21.36 8.67
C TRP A 28 1.45 -21.06 7.18
N ARG A 29 2.58 -20.44 6.80
CA ARG A 29 2.89 -20.15 5.39
C ARG A 29 2.98 -21.42 4.55
N ASP A 30 3.62 -22.47 5.07
CA ASP A 30 3.75 -23.73 4.35
C ASP A 30 2.37 -24.35 4.08
N ARG A 31 1.48 -24.37 5.09
CA ARG A 31 0.09 -24.85 4.91
C ARG A 31 -0.71 -23.98 3.94
N PHE A 32 -0.52 -22.66 4.00
CA PHE A 32 -1.16 -21.74 3.08
C PHE A 32 -0.72 -21.98 1.62
N LEU A 33 0.58 -22.19 1.39
CA LEU A 33 1.15 -22.48 0.06
C LEU A 33 0.74 -23.87 -0.47
N GLU A 34 0.54 -24.84 0.42
CA GLU A 34 0.01 -26.17 0.09
C GLU A 34 -1.51 -26.16 -0.20
N SER A 35 -2.13 -24.99 -0.35
CA SER A 35 -3.57 -24.81 -0.58
C SER A 35 -4.45 -25.23 0.60
N GLY A 36 -3.97 -24.99 1.83
CA GLY A 36 -4.75 -25.14 3.05
C GLY A 36 -6.04 -24.29 3.00
N ALA A 37 -7.19 -24.95 2.85
CA ALA A 37 -8.47 -24.28 2.71
C ALA A 37 -8.87 -23.45 3.94
N ALA A 38 -8.39 -23.83 5.13
CA ALA A 38 -8.62 -23.09 6.36
C ALA A 38 -7.80 -21.80 6.41
N GLU A 39 -6.53 -21.87 6.03
CA GLU A 39 -5.60 -20.73 5.99
C GLU A 39 -5.99 -19.73 4.90
N VAL A 40 -6.43 -20.22 3.73
CA VAL A 40 -6.96 -19.36 2.65
C VAL A 40 -8.21 -18.62 3.11
N LYS A 41 -9.10 -19.30 3.84
CA LYS A 41 -10.31 -18.68 4.40
C LYS A 41 -9.97 -17.64 5.46
N GLU A 42 -9.08 -17.95 6.39
CA GLU A 42 -8.64 -17.01 7.44
C GLU A 42 -7.95 -15.78 6.83
N PHE A 43 -7.07 -15.98 5.84
CA PHE A 43 -6.45 -14.89 5.09
C PHE A 43 -7.50 -14.00 4.39
N HIS A 44 -8.50 -14.61 3.76
CA HIS A 44 -9.55 -13.86 3.06
C HIS A 44 -10.45 -13.08 4.02
N GLU A 45 -10.82 -13.67 5.16
CA GLU A 45 -11.63 -13.02 6.20
C GLU A 45 -10.91 -11.81 6.80
N LEU A 46 -9.63 -11.95 7.15
CA LEU A 46 -8.80 -10.86 7.67
C LEU A 46 -8.66 -9.74 6.62
N ASN A 47 -8.39 -10.09 5.37
CA ASN A 47 -8.27 -9.10 4.30
C ASN A 47 -9.59 -8.35 4.04
N GLN A 48 -10.74 -9.04 4.10
CA GLN A 48 -12.03 -8.38 3.96
C GLN A 48 -12.30 -7.38 5.10
N ILE A 49 -11.84 -7.69 6.32
CA ILE A 49 -12.00 -6.79 7.47
C ILE A 49 -11.11 -5.56 7.33
N ILE A 50 -9.86 -5.74 6.91
CA ILE A 50 -8.91 -4.65 6.65
C ILE A 50 -9.48 -3.72 5.56
N VAL A 51 -9.89 -4.29 4.42
CA VAL A 51 -10.43 -3.55 3.28
C VAL A 51 -11.71 -2.78 3.61
N LYS A 52 -12.65 -3.40 4.35
CA LYS A 52 -13.91 -2.75 4.73
C LYS A 52 -13.74 -1.69 5.82
N GLY A 53 -12.72 -1.85 6.67
CA GLY A 53 -12.48 -0.97 7.80
C GLY A 53 -11.70 0.29 7.40
N ASP A 54 -10.58 0.13 6.69
CA ASP A 54 -9.74 1.26 6.30
C ASP A 54 -8.96 1.00 4.99
N PRO A 55 -9.26 1.75 3.90
CA PRO A 55 -8.52 1.65 2.64
C PRO A 55 -7.05 2.08 2.76
N VAL A 56 -6.69 2.87 3.78
CA VAL A 56 -5.30 3.25 4.07
C VAL A 56 -4.52 2.06 4.61
N GLU A 57 -5.06 1.36 5.60
CA GLU A 57 -4.47 0.12 6.13
C GLU A 57 -4.36 -0.94 5.03
N ALA A 58 -5.38 -1.09 4.18
CA ALA A 58 -5.32 -1.99 3.04
C ALA A 58 -4.17 -1.65 2.08
N ALA A 59 -3.98 -0.37 1.75
CA ALA A 59 -2.87 0.07 0.91
C ALA A 59 -1.50 -0.12 1.57
N MET A 60 -1.37 0.15 2.88
CA MET A 60 -0.15 -0.06 3.66
C MET A 60 0.24 -1.55 3.74
N ALA A 61 -0.76 -2.42 3.86
CA ALA A 61 -0.62 -3.88 3.85
C ALA A 61 -0.41 -4.46 2.43
N GLY A 62 -0.45 -3.64 1.37
CA GLY A 62 -0.34 -4.09 -0.01
C GLY A 62 -1.56 -4.91 -0.49
N ILE A 63 -2.67 -4.85 0.23
CA ILE A 63 -3.90 -5.57 -0.07
C ILE A 63 -4.66 -4.78 -1.13
N LEU A 64 -4.75 -5.35 -2.32
CA LEU A 64 -5.63 -4.88 -3.38
C LEU A 64 -6.99 -5.57 -3.22
N ASP A 65 -8.08 -4.80 -3.20
CA ASP A 65 -9.46 -5.29 -3.12
C ASP A 65 -9.68 -6.55 -3.98
N SER A 66 -10.35 -7.57 -3.42
CA SER A 66 -10.86 -8.73 -4.18
C SER A 66 -12.21 -9.14 -3.57
N PRO A 67 -13.29 -9.34 -4.36
CA PRO A 67 -13.35 -9.98 -5.67
C PRO A 67 -13.82 -9.10 -6.86
N ASP A 68 -14.14 -7.84 -6.63
CA ASP A 68 -14.42 -6.89 -7.72
C ASP A 68 -13.17 -6.09 -8.02
N VAL A 69 -12.81 -6.01 -9.30
CA VAL A 69 -11.63 -5.35 -9.86
C VAL A 69 -11.11 -4.20 -8.97
N PRO A 70 -9.88 -4.28 -8.43
CA PRO A 70 -9.38 -3.26 -7.52
C PRO A 70 -9.42 -1.91 -8.23
N SER A 71 -9.96 -0.91 -7.55
CA SER A 71 -10.13 0.41 -8.14
C SER A 71 -8.76 0.94 -8.60
N SER A 72 -8.76 1.71 -9.69
CA SER A 72 -7.51 2.32 -10.21
C SER A 72 -6.80 3.14 -9.13
N GLN A 73 -7.56 3.69 -8.18
CA GLN A 73 -7.05 4.45 -7.04
C GLN A 73 -6.38 3.53 -6.01
N SER A 74 -6.99 2.40 -5.61
CA SER A 74 -6.39 1.43 -4.68
C SER A 74 -5.05 0.90 -5.23
N LYS A 75 -4.99 0.61 -6.54
CA LYS A 75 -3.75 0.17 -7.21
C LYS A 75 -2.67 1.25 -7.26
N LEU A 76 -3.08 2.50 -7.44
CA LEU A 76 -2.17 3.65 -7.47
C LEU A 76 -1.60 3.93 -6.08
N LEU A 77 -2.43 3.86 -5.04
CA LEU A 77 -2.00 4.01 -3.64
C LEU A 77 -1.01 2.92 -3.23
N ALA A 78 -1.36 1.65 -3.41
CA ALA A 78 -0.45 0.54 -3.10
C ALA A 78 0.87 0.63 -3.89
N GLY A 79 0.82 0.97 -5.19
CA GLY A 79 2.03 1.19 -5.97
C GLY A 79 2.87 2.38 -5.47
N THR A 80 2.23 3.40 -4.91
CA THR A 80 2.94 4.55 -4.33
C THR A 80 3.60 4.17 -3.01
N VAL A 81 2.94 3.37 -2.16
CA VAL A 81 3.54 2.79 -0.95
C VAL A 81 4.81 2.03 -1.28
N ASP A 82 4.76 1.13 -2.27
CA ASP A 82 5.90 0.34 -2.69
C ASP A 82 7.06 1.22 -3.18
N MET A 83 6.75 2.26 -3.96
CA MET A 83 7.75 3.23 -4.44
C MET A 83 8.39 4.02 -3.29
N LEU A 84 7.60 4.51 -2.34
CA LEU A 84 8.09 5.29 -1.20
C LEU A 84 8.95 4.43 -0.28
N ARG A 85 8.55 3.19 -0.02
CA ARG A 85 9.38 2.20 0.69
C ARG A 85 10.68 1.90 -0.04
N ALA A 86 10.62 1.68 -1.37
CA ALA A 86 11.82 1.47 -2.19
C ALA A 86 12.76 2.69 -2.22
N ALA A 87 12.23 3.89 -2.01
CA ALA A 87 13.01 5.12 -1.84
C ALA A 87 13.57 5.30 -0.42
N GLY A 88 13.28 4.39 0.51
CA GLY A 88 13.77 4.42 1.89
C GLY A 88 12.92 5.26 2.86
N ILE A 89 11.66 5.55 2.51
CA ILE A 89 10.76 6.32 3.38
C ILE A 89 10.13 5.38 4.41
N ALA A 90 10.12 5.83 5.67
CA ALA A 90 9.56 5.08 6.78
C ALA A 90 8.03 4.97 6.68
N ASP A 91 7.50 3.79 6.98
CA ASP A 91 6.07 3.46 6.93
C ASP A 91 5.11 4.46 7.60
N PRO A 92 5.43 5.10 8.75
CA PRO A 92 4.56 6.12 9.34
C PRO A 92 4.34 7.33 8.41
N ILE A 93 5.37 7.73 7.66
CA ILE A 93 5.30 8.85 6.71
C ILE A 93 4.51 8.43 5.46
N VAL A 94 4.63 7.17 5.06
CA VAL A 94 3.86 6.60 3.94
C VAL A 94 2.36 6.51 4.28
N ARG A 95 2.02 6.22 5.54
CA ARG A 95 0.64 6.25 6.03
C ARG A 95 0.04 7.65 5.95
N ASP A 96 0.73 8.65 6.49
CA ASP A 96 0.30 10.06 6.44
C ASP A 96 0.05 10.55 5.00
N PHE A 97 0.83 10.05 4.03
CA PHE A 97 0.67 10.32 2.60
C PHE A 97 -0.66 9.78 2.02
N ILE A 98 -1.05 8.56 2.39
CA ILE A 98 -2.26 7.88 1.87
C ILE A 98 -3.54 8.46 2.49
N GLU A 99 -3.48 8.95 3.73
CA GLU A 99 -4.62 9.57 4.45
C GLU A 99 -5.11 10.90 3.82
N GLY A 100 -4.59 11.30 2.65
CA GLY A 100 -5.11 12.43 1.89
C GLY A 100 -4.61 13.79 2.37
N GLN A 101 -3.52 13.82 3.13
CA GLN A 101 -2.89 15.06 3.59
C GLN A 101 -2.04 15.74 2.49
N GLY A 102 -1.89 15.15 1.30
CA GLY A 102 -1.01 15.67 0.24
C GLY A 102 0.48 15.44 0.56
N VAL A 103 1.34 15.57 -0.45
CA VAL A 103 2.79 15.36 -0.28
C VAL A 103 3.40 16.58 0.40
N THR A 104 4.27 16.38 1.41
CA THR A 104 5.05 17.47 2.00
C THR A 104 6.15 17.96 1.04
N ALA A 105 6.68 19.16 1.26
CA ALA A 105 7.77 19.69 0.44
C ALA A 105 9.04 18.81 0.49
N ALA A 106 9.30 18.17 1.64
CA ALA A 106 10.42 17.25 1.80
C ALA A 106 10.24 15.98 0.96
N GLU A 107 9.03 15.43 0.93
CA GLU A 107 8.69 14.24 0.14
C GLU A 107 8.62 14.53 -1.36
N MET A 108 8.10 15.69 -1.76
CA MET A 108 8.16 16.13 -3.17
C MET A 108 9.61 16.12 -3.66
N LYS A 109 10.53 16.66 -2.85
CA LYS A 109 11.97 16.65 -3.15
C LYS A 109 12.55 15.23 -3.22
N LEU A 110 12.02 14.28 -2.46
CA LEU A 110 12.43 12.88 -2.51
C LEU A 110 11.94 12.18 -3.78
N VAL A 111 10.69 12.40 -4.19
CA VAL A 111 10.14 11.86 -5.44
C VAL A 111 10.81 12.48 -6.66
N GLU A 112 11.04 13.79 -6.64
CA GLU A 112 11.86 14.49 -7.64
C GLU A 112 13.28 13.94 -7.70
N GLY A 113 13.89 13.71 -6.53
CA GLY A 113 15.23 13.13 -6.43
C GLY A 113 15.29 11.69 -6.93
N TRP A 114 14.29 10.86 -6.62
CA TRP A 114 14.16 9.51 -7.15
C TRP A 114 14.01 9.54 -8.67
N LYS A 115 13.12 10.39 -9.19
CA LYS A 115 12.90 10.54 -10.64
C LYS A 115 14.17 11.01 -11.34
N GLN A 116 14.90 11.97 -10.77
CA GLN A 116 16.19 12.40 -11.30
C GLN A 116 17.21 11.25 -11.33
N ARG A 117 17.33 10.46 -10.25
CA ARG A 117 18.23 9.30 -10.21
C ARG A 117 17.88 8.26 -11.25
N GLN A 118 16.60 7.91 -11.39
CA GLN A 118 16.16 6.93 -12.38
C GLN A 118 16.31 7.43 -13.82
N MET A 119 16.12 8.72 -14.06
CA MET A 119 16.37 9.32 -15.39
C MET A 119 17.86 9.44 -15.72
N ALA A 120 18.75 9.39 -14.72
CA ALA A 120 20.20 9.31 -14.89
C ALA A 120 20.70 7.86 -15.06
N ASP A 121 19.87 6.87 -14.72
CA ASP A 121 20.17 5.45 -14.90
C ASP A 121 19.80 5.00 -16.33
N SER A 122 20.82 4.73 -17.14
CA SER A 122 20.63 4.29 -18.53
C SER A 122 19.82 3.00 -18.64
N SER A 123 19.94 2.09 -17.67
CA SER A 123 19.20 0.81 -17.69
C SER A 123 17.72 1.02 -17.42
N PHE A 124 17.37 1.93 -16.52
CA PHE A 124 15.98 2.32 -16.26
C PHE A 124 15.40 3.06 -17.47
N VAL A 125 16.15 3.99 -18.07
CA VAL A 125 15.70 4.75 -19.24
C VAL A 125 15.42 3.82 -20.43
N GLU A 126 16.30 2.85 -20.68
CA GLU A 126 16.10 1.87 -21.75
C GLU A 126 14.84 1.02 -21.51
N ARG A 127 14.63 0.51 -20.29
CA ARG A 127 13.40 -0.18 -19.89
C ARG A 127 12.15 0.69 -20.08
N TYR A 128 12.20 1.94 -19.63
CA TYR A 128 11.07 2.86 -19.77
C TYR A 128 10.72 3.14 -21.24
N LEU A 129 11.72 3.39 -22.08
CA LEU A 129 11.54 3.69 -23.51
C LEU A 129 11.11 2.46 -24.32
N SER A 130 11.64 1.28 -24.01
CA SER A 130 11.20 0.01 -24.60
C SER A 130 9.80 -0.40 -24.18
N GLY A 131 9.24 0.27 -23.16
CA GLY A 131 7.88 0.09 -22.72
C GLY A 131 7.68 -0.99 -21.67
N ASP A 132 8.74 -1.33 -20.94
CA ASP A 132 8.68 -2.19 -19.77
C ASP A 132 7.57 -1.72 -18.81
N ALA A 133 6.72 -2.68 -18.41
CA ALA A 133 5.50 -2.38 -17.67
C ALA A 133 5.81 -1.82 -16.28
N GLU A 134 6.85 -2.34 -15.62
CA GLU A 134 7.27 -1.90 -14.30
C GLU A 134 7.87 -0.49 -14.34
N ALA A 135 8.82 -0.24 -15.27
CA ALA A 135 9.41 1.08 -15.44
C ALA A 135 8.36 2.16 -15.78
N ARG A 136 7.40 1.83 -16.65
CA ARG A 136 6.27 2.73 -16.95
C ARG A 136 5.38 2.98 -15.74
N ARG A 137 5.03 1.93 -14.99
CA ARG A 137 4.23 2.06 -13.76
C ARG A 137 4.90 3.00 -12.76
N LEU A 138 6.18 2.79 -12.47
CA LEU A 138 6.94 3.61 -11.52
C LEU A 138 7.03 5.08 -11.97
N MET A 139 7.29 5.33 -13.26
CA MET A 139 7.33 6.69 -13.80
C MET A 139 5.95 7.36 -13.78
N THR A 140 4.88 6.63 -14.10
CA THR A 140 3.50 7.13 -13.98
C THR A 140 3.18 7.53 -12.55
N ILE A 141 3.54 6.70 -11.56
CA ILE A 141 3.34 7.01 -10.13
C ILE A 141 4.11 8.28 -9.74
N ALA A 142 5.40 8.36 -10.04
CA ALA A 142 6.19 9.55 -9.73
C ALA A 142 5.64 10.82 -10.38
N ASN A 143 5.20 10.73 -11.65
CA ASN A 143 4.57 11.84 -12.34
C ASN A 143 3.22 12.22 -11.73
N SER A 144 2.40 11.25 -11.31
CA SER A 144 1.13 11.49 -10.63
C SER A 144 1.34 12.21 -9.30
N VAL A 145 2.33 11.80 -8.50
CA VAL A 145 2.67 12.46 -7.22
C VAL A 145 3.14 13.90 -7.47
N ILE A 146 4.04 14.11 -8.43
CA ILE A 146 4.53 15.45 -8.80
C ILE A 146 3.38 16.33 -9.32
N ALA A 147 2.50 15.78 -10.15
CA ALA A 147 1.36 16.50 -10.72
C ALA A 147 0.28 16.85 -9.68
N THR A 148 0.14 16.03 -8.62
CA THR A 148 -0.78 16.31 -7.51
C THR A 148 -0.33 17.53 -6.71
N GLY A 149 0.98 17.84 -6.73
CA GLY A 149 1.56 19.02 -6.08
C GLY A 149 1.69 18.89 -4.57
N ILE A 150 2.42 19.84 -3.96
CA ILE A 150 2.54 19.94 -2.50
C ILE A 150 1.20 20.37 -1.93
N LYS A 151 0.82 19.80 -0.78
CA LYS A 151 -0.36 20.22 -0.01
C LYS A 151 -0.46 21.76 0.02
N LYS A 152 -1.52 22.33 -0.57
CA LYS A 152 -1.87 23.71 -0.23
C LYS A 152 -2.33 23.68 1.21
N GLU A 153 -1.54 24.30 2.10
CA GLU A 153 -2.01 24.63 3.44
C GLU A 153 -3.39 25.28 3.28
N LYS A 154 -4.39 24.71 3.97
CA LYS A 154 -5.66 25.39 4.19
C LYS A 154 -5.31 26.73 4.83
N GLN A 155 -5.30 27.80 4.04
CA GLN A 155 -5.35 29.15 4.58
C GLN A 155 -6.62 29.21 5.42
N SER A 156 -6.44 29.35 6.73
CA SER A 156 -7.52 29.65 7.67
C SER A 156 -8.02 31.07 7.47
#